data_AF-A0A0F9SZP0-F1
#
_entry.id   AF-A0A0F9SZP0-F1
#
_cell.length_a   1.000
_cell.length_b   1.000
_cell.length_c   1.000
_cell.angle_alpha   90.00
_cell.angle_beta   90.00
_cell.angle_gamma   90.00
#
_symmetry.space_group_name_H-M   'P 1'
#
loop_
_entity.id
_entity.type
_entity.pdbx_description
1 polymer ?
#
loop_
_entity_poly.entity_id
_entity_poly.type
_entity_poly.pdbx_seq_one_letter_code
_entity_poly.pdbx_strand_id
1 'polypeptide(L)'
;MTSAAVVTDATLSPRHQRFVEEYPKDLNATQAYIRAGYSPRGAGPSALALLRNPNIAAAINTALSERAERTGVSVDRVVAELAAMAFVHVGVIPRDKLRALELLGRHLGMFRPEVMIDNSVTVEGDVYWRRDPASDLSIIDHEPAPEGSA
;
A
#
# COMPACT_ATOMS: atom_id res chain seq x y z
N MET A 1 30.21 26.35 4.53
CA MET A 1 29.21 25.79 3.58
C MET A 1 28.44 24.74 4.32
N THR A 2 27.12 24.94 4.36
CA THR A 2 26.20 24.45 5.39
C THR A 2 26.12 22.93 5.44
N SER A 3 26.46 22.38 6.61
CA SER A 3 26.30 20.97 6.96
C SER A 3 24.82 20.59 6.84
N ALA A 4 24.51 19.65 5.95
CA ALA A 4 23.21 19.01 5.90
C ALA A 4 22.98 18.32 7.25
N ALA A 5 22.02 18.83 8.01
CA ALA A 5 21.58 18.21 9.25
C ALA A 5 21.05 16.82 8.89
N VAL A 6 21.85 15.80 9.24
CA VAL A 6 21.40 14.43 9.41
C VAL A 6 20.16 14.51 10.30
N VAL A 7 18.99 14.26 9.73
CA VAL A 7 17.74 14.15 10.47
C VAL A 7 17.89 12.89 11.31
N THR A 8 18.33 13.08 12.54
CA THR A 8 18.73 12.02 13.45
C THR A 8 17.56 11.08 13.74
N ASP A 9 17.84 9.78 13.68
CA ASP A 9 17.13 8.61 14.23
C ASP A 9 16.45 8.75 15.60
N ALA A 10 16.64 9.88 16.30
CA ALA A 10 16.24 10.12 17.68
C ALA A 10 14.72 10.08 17.94
N THR A 11 13.88 10.12 16.89
CA THR A 11 12.41 10.17 17.02
C THR A 11 11.71 8.83 16.75
N LEU A 12 12.45 7.80 16.31
CA LEU A 12 11.87 6.48 16.02
C LEU A 12 12.18 5.48 17.14
N SER A 13 11.15 4.74 17.55
CA SER A 13 11.34 3.58 18.44
C SER A 13 12.32 2.58 17.79
N PRO A 14 13.15 1.87 18.57
CA PRO A 14 14.08 0.87 18.04
C PRO A 14 13.43 -0.17 17.11
N ARG A 15 12.15 -0.52 17.37
CA ARG A 15 11.40 -1.43 16.50
C ARG A 15 10.93 -0.77 15.20
N HIS A 16 10.57 0.51 15.23
CA HIS A 16 10.26 1.27 14.01
C HIS A 16 11.51 1.45 13.15
N GLN A 17 12.64 1.74 13.77
CA GLN A 17 13.93 1.85 13.07
C GLN A 17 14.27 0.53 12.36
N ARG A 18 14.19 -0.61 13.05
CA ARG A 18 14.35 -1.92 12.40
C ARG A 18 13.36 -2.15 11.26
N PHE A 19 12.12 -1.71 11.39
CA PHE A 19 11.15 -1.82 10.30
C PHE A 19 11.55 -1.00 9.07
N VAL A 20 12.07 0.22 9.28
CA VAL A 20 12.62 1.09 8.22
C VAL A 20 13.81 0.44 7.54
N GLU A 21 14.66 -0.29 8.25
CA GLU A 21 15.80 -1.01 7.69
C GLU A 21 15.39 -2.28 6.92
N GLU A 22 14.35 -2.98 7.39
CA GLU A 22 13.93 -4.28 6.84
C GLU A 22 13.02 -4.16 5.62
N TYR A 23 12.17 -3.13 5.55
CA TYR A 23 11.19 -2.97 4.48
C TYR A 23 11.81 -2.73 3.09
N PRO A 24 12.82 -1.85 2.93
CA PRO A 24 13.44 -1.61 1.64
C PRO A 24 14.10 -2.85 1.02
N LYS A 25 14.39 -3.91 1.78
CA LYS A 25 15.09 -5.10 1.28
C LYS A 25 14.27 -5.87 0.24
N ASP A 26 12.98 -6.07 0.52
CA ASP A 26 12.04 -6.89 -0.27
C ASP A 26 10.69 -6.21 -0.58
N LEU A 27 10.47 -4.97 -0.09
CA LEU A 27 9.21 -4.23 -0.20
C LEU A 27 8.00 -4.99 0.37
N ASN A 28 8.24 -5.93 1.30
CA ASN A 28 7.20 -6.71 1.95
C ASN A 28 6.95 -6.19 3.37
N ALA A 29 5.89 -5.40 3.54
CA ALA A 29 5.55 -4.77 4.81
C ALA A 29 5.34 -5.81 5.93
N THR A 30 4.59 -6.88 5.65
CA THR A 30 4.28 -7.92 6.65
C THR A 30 5.56 -8.61 7.14
N GLN A 31 6.46 -8.97 6.22
CA GLN A 31 7.70 -9.66 6.58
C GLN A 31 8.69 -8.72 7.26
N ALA A 32 8.80 -7.46 6.81
CA ALA A 32 9.61 -6.45 7.48
C ALA A 32 9.16 -6.21 8.92
N TYR A 33 7.85 -6.20 9.17
CA TYR A 33 7.27 -6.07 10.50
C TYR A 33 7.66 -7.23 11.42
N ILE A 34 7.60 -8.46 10.92
CA ILE A 34 8.01 -9.65 11.67
C ILE A 34 9.52 -9.63 11.96
N ARG A 35 10.36 -9.32 10.96
CA ARG A 35 11.82 -9.19 11.11
C ARG A 35 12.24 -8.08 12.07
N ALA A 36 11.46 -7.00 12.12
CA ALA A 36 11.64 -5.90 13.08
C ALA A 36 11.32 -6.31 14.55
N GLY A 37 10.83 -7.53 14.77
CA GLY A 37 10.60 -8.10 16.09
C GLY A 37 9.19 -7.87 16.63
N TYR A 38 8.23 -7.56 15.75
CA TYR A 38 6.82 -7.50 16.14
C TYR A 38 6.14 -8.88 16.05
N SER A 39 4.98 -8.99 16.70
CA SER A 39 4.17 -10.22 16.66
C SER A 39 3.72 -10.55 15.23
N PRO A 40 3.80 -11.82 14.80
CA PRO A 40 3.26 -12.26 13.51
C PRO A 40 1.73 -12.22 13.47
N ARG A 41 1.07 -12.35 14.64
CA ARG A 41 -0.38 -12.24 14.74
C ARG A 41 -0.81 -10.81 14.40
N GLY A 42 -1.59 -10.66 13.33
CA GLY A 42 -2.06 -9.34 12.86
C GLY A 42 -1.00 -8.48 12.15
N ALA A 43 0.09 -9.09 11.68
CA ALA A 43 1.20 -8.37 11.06
C ALA A 43 0.78 -7.56 9.82
N GLY A 44 -0.09 -8.08 8.96
CA GLY A 44 -0.51 -7.40 7.73
C GLY A 44 -1.12 -6.00 7.97
N PRO A 45 -2.27 -5.91 8.69
CA PRO A 45 -2.90 -4.62 9.00
C PRO A 45 -1.97 -3.68 9.78
N SER A 46 -1.21 -4.21 10.74
CA SER A 46 -0.31 -3.41 11.58
C SER A 46 0.87 -2.84 10.78
N ALA A 47 1.45 -3.63 9.88
CA ALA A 47 2.52 -3.17 8.99
C ALA A 47 2.04 -2.08 8.03
N LEU A 48 0.83 -2.23 7.48
CA LEU A 48 0.21 -1.19 6.64
C LEU A 48 -0.02 0.11 7.42
N ALA A 49 -0.42 0.01 8.69
CA ALA A 49 -0.54 1.18 9.55
C ALA A 49 0.81 1.89 9.77
N LEU A 50 1.91 1.15 9.94
CA LEU A 50 3.25 1.75 10.02
C LEU A 50 3.65 2.47 8.73
N LEU A 51 3.34 1.91 7.56
CA LEU A 51 3.61 2.58 6.28
C LEU A 51 2.83 3.88 6.10
N ARG A 52 1.67 4.02 6.76
CA ARG A 52 0.87 5.26 6.75
C ARG A 52 1.34 6.29 7.77
N ASN A 53 2.21 5.91 8.71
CA ASN A 53 2.75 6.84 9.69
C ASN A 53 3.73 7.79 8.98
N PRO A 54 3.54 9.12 9.03
CA PRO A 54 4.33 10.07 8.24
C PRO A 54 5.82 10.04 8.58
N ASN A 55 6.17 9.82 9.86
CA ASN A 55 7.57 9.78 10.29
C ASN A 55 8.28 8.52 9.77
N ILE A 56 7.59 7.38 9.79
CA ILE A 56 8.12 6.11 9.29
C ILE A 56 8.19 6.14 7.76
N ALA A 57 7.16 6.65 7.09
CA ALA A 57 7.14 6.81 5.64
C ALA A 57 8.29 7.71 5.14
N ALA A 58 8.53 8.83 5.82
CA ALA A 58 9.66 9.71 5.50
C ALA A 58 11.02 9.01 5.67
N ALA A 59 11.19 8.24 6.75
CA ALA A 59 12.41 7.48 6.99
C ALA A 59 12.62 6.36 5.94
N ILE A 60 11.56 5.65 5.56
CA ILE A 60 11.60 4.65 4.48
C ILE A 60 11.98 5.28 3.14
N ASN A 61 11.39 6.43 2.81
CA ASN A 61 11.71 7.13 1.56
C ASN A 61 13.18 7.56 1.53
N THR A 62 13.73 8.00 2.66
CA THR A 62 15.14 8.33 2.80
C THR A 62 16.01 7.09 2.55
N ALA A 63 15.72 5.97 3.23
CA ALA A 63 16.46 4.72 3.06
C ALA A 63 16.38 4.15 1.62
N LEU A 64 15.23 4.31 0.95
CA LEU A 64 15.07 3.93 -0.46
C LEU A 64 15.90 4.83 -1.38
N SER A 65 15.94 6.14 -1.13
CA SER A 65 16.77 7.09 -1.88
C SER A 65 18.25 6.78 -1.74
N GLU A 66 18.73 6.57 -0.52
CA GLU A 66 20.13 6.19 -0.25
C GLU A 66 20.51 4.87 -0.93
N ARG A 67 19.59 3.89 -0.97
CA ARG A 67 19.81 2.63 -1.70
C ARG A 67 19.89 2.87 -3.21
N ALA A 68 19.00 3.70 -3.77
CA ALA A 68 19.00 4.04 -5.18
C ALA A 68 20.32 4.75 -5.56
N GLU A 69 20.78 5.69 -4.75
CA GLU A 69 22.06 6.38 -4.92
C GLU A 69 23.25 5.41 -4.86
N ARG A 70 23.30 4.53 -3.84
CA ARG A 70 24.39 3.54 -3.70
C ARG A 70 24.52 2.60 -4.90
N THR A 71 23.40 2.24 -5.50
CA THR A 71 23.37 1.34 -6.67
C THR A 71 23.47 2.09 -8.00
N GLY A 72 23.28 3.41 -8.00
CA GLY A 72 23.16 4.22 -9.21
C GLY A 72 21.90 3.91 -10.03
N VAL A 73 20.94 3.16 -9.48
CA VAL A 73 19.72 2.75 -10.18
C VAL A 73 18.58 3.68 -9.78
N SER A 74 18.36 4.72 -10.58
CA SER A 74 17.17 5.59 -10.51
C SER A 74 16.12 5.18 -11.55
N VAL A 75 14.87 5.64 -11.38
CA VAL A 75 13.81 5.47 -12.39
C VAL A 75 14.28 6.05 -13.74
N ASP A 76 14.87 7.23 -13.73
CA ASP A 76 15.43 7.87 -14.93
C ASP A 76 16.51 7.01 -15.59
N ARG A 77 17.40 6.40 -14.79
CA ARG A 77 18.43 5.50 -15.32
C ARG A 77 17.81 4.26 -15.95
N VAL A 78 16.82 3.64 -15.30
CA VAL A 78 16.11 2.47 -15.85
C VAL A 78 15.41 2.84 -17.16
N VAL A 79 14.73 3.98 -17.21
CA VAL A 79 14.07 4.49 -18.42
C VAL A 79 15.09 4.72 -19.54
N ALA A 80 16.23 5.33 -19.24
CA ALA A 80 17.30 5.58 -20.21
C ALA A 80 17.88 4.27 -20.78
N GLU A 81 18.14 3.26 -19.93
CA GLU A 81 18.65 1.96 -20.37
C GLU A 81 17.61 1.17 -21.18
N LEU A 82 16.33 1.20 -20.77
CA LEU A 82 15.25 0.60 -21.55
C LEU A 82 15.10 1.26 -22.92
N ALA A 83 15.24 2.59 -22.99
CA ALA A 83 15.24 3.30 -24.26
C ALA A 83 16.45 2.90 -25.13
N ALA A 84 17.64 2.79 -24.54
CA ALA A 84 18.83 2.33 -25.25
C ALA A 84 18.64 0.92 -25.83
N MET A 85 18.09 -0.02 -25.04
CA MET A 85 17.77 -1.37 -25.54
C MET A 85 16.69 -1.38 -26.61
N ALA A 86 15.66 -0.55 -26.47
CA ALA A 86 14.56 -0.45 -27.43
C ALA A 86 15.02 0.10 -28.79
N PHE A 87 15.92 1.09 -28.78
CA PHE A 87 16.31 1.83 -29.98
C PHE A 87 17.68 1.46 -30.56
N VAL A 88 18.45 0.57 -29.91
CA VAL A 88 19.71 0.09 -30.48
C VAL A 88 19.46 -0.70 -31.77
N HIS A 89 20.25 -0.40 -32.82
CA HIS A 89 20.02 -0.96 -34.15
C HIS A 89 20.60 -2.38 -34.35
N VAL A 90 21.55 -2.84 -33.51
CA VAL A 90 22.25 -4.13 -33.69
C VAL A 90 22.45 -4.85 -32.35
N GLY A 91 22.38 -6.18 -32.33
CA GLY A 91 22.86 -7.02 -31.22
C GLY A 91 21.87 -7.37 -30.10
N VAL A 92 20.64 -6.86 -30.14
CA VAL A 92 19.59 -7.19 -29.16
C VAL A 92 18.51 -8.08 -29.79
N ILE A 93 18.12 -9.14 -29.09
CA ILE A 93 17.08 -10.06 -29.54
C ILE A 93 15.76 -9.27 -29.68
N PRO A 94 15.00 -9.40 -30.79
CA PRO A 94 13.78 -8.62 -31.00
C PRO A 94 12.76 -8.67 -29.86
N ARG A 95 12.70 -9.80 -29.13
CA ARG A 95 11.86 -9.98 -27.93
C ARG A 95 12.18 -8.97 -26.83
N ASP A 96 13.46 -8.69 -26.59
CA ASP A 96 13.89 -7.81 -25.51
C ASP A 96 13.52 -6.36 -25.83
N LYS A 97 13.61 -5.97 -27.11
CA LYS A 97 13.16 -4.65 -27.60
C LYS A 97 11.66 -4.45 -27.38
N LEU A 98 10.85 -5.44 -27.73
CA LEU A 98 9.40 -5.38 -27.54
C LEU A 98 9.05 -5.19 -26.06
N ARG A 99 9.73 -5.92 -25.17
CA ARG A 99 9.48 -5.78 -23.73
C ARG A 99 9.91 -4.41 -23.19
N ALA A 100 11.03 -3.88 -23.65
CA ALA A 100 11.48 -2.54 -23.27
C ALA A 100 10.47 -1.46 -23.70
N LEU A 101 9.99 -1.52 -24.95
CA LEU A 101 8.96 -0.61 -25.48
C LEU A 101 7.64 -0.72 -24.70
N GLU A 102 7.21 -1.93 -24.33
CA GLU A 102 6.02 -2.13 -23.52
C GLU A 102 6.15 -1.46 -22.14
N LEU A 103 7.28 -1.67 -21.45
CA LEU A 103 7.52 -1.10 -20.13
C LEU A 103 7.57 0.43 -20.18
N LEU A 104 8.20 1.00 -21.22
CA LEU A 104 8.21 2.45 -21.45
C LEU A 104 6.80 2.99 -21.71
N GLY A 105 6.02 2.35 -22.57
CA GLY A 105 4.64 2.78 -22.83
C GLY A 105 3.74 2.67 -21.59
N ARG A 106 3.96 1.66 -20.72
CA ARG A 106 3.25 1.57 -19.43
C ARG A 106 3.62 2.71 -18.49
N HIS A 107 4.90 3.06 -18.39
CA HIS A 107 5.37 4.19 -17.57
C HIS A 107 4.77 5.53 -18.05
N LEU A 108 4.66 5.70 -19.37
CA LEU A 108 4.03 6.87 -20.00
C LEU A 108 2.49 6.86 -19.96
N GLY A 109 1.88 5.81 -19.41
CA GLY A 109 0.42 5.68 -19.33
C GLY A 109 -0.27 5.37 -20.67
N MET A 110 0.48 4.94 -21.70
CA MET A 110 -0.05 4.62 -23.04
C MET A 110 -0.92 3.35 -23.07
N PHE A 111 -0.76 2.46 -22.10
CA PHE A 111 -1.43 1.15 -22.05
C PHE A 111 -2.35 0.98 -20.83
N ARG A 112 -3.08 2.04 -20.46
CA ARG A 112 -4.08 1.93 -19.40
C ARG A 112 -5.28 1.13 -19.91
N PRO A 113 -5.74 0.09 -19.19
CA PRO A 113 -7.08 -0.43 -19.41
C PRO A 113 -8.07 0.67 -19.01
N GLU A 114 -8.89 1.12 -19.95
CA GLU A 114 -10.00 2.03 -19.68
C GLU A 114 -11.03 1.26 -18.83
N VAL A 115 -11.07 1.54 -17.53
CA VAL A 115 -12.07 0.98 -16.64
C VAL A 115 -13.25 1.96 -16.64
N MET A 116 -14.25 1.67 -17.47
CA MET A 116 -15.57 2.29 -17.36
C MET A 116 -16.25 1.75 -16.11
N ILE A 117 -16.17 2.51 -15.00
CA ILE A 117 -16.95 2.20 -13.79
C ILE A 117 -18.34 2.79 -14.02
N ASP A 118 -19.28 1.96 -14.47
CA ASP A 118 -20.68 2.32 -14.43
C ASP A 118 -21.18 2.18 -12.98
N ASN A 119 -21.40 3.31 -12.32
CA ASN A 119 -21.85 3.37 -10.94
C ASN A 119 -23.38 3.32 -10.81
N SER A 120 -24.09 2.85 -11.85
CA SER A 120 -25.54 2.62 -11.81
C SER A 120 -25.90 1.33 -11.06
N VAL A 121 -25.77 1.37 -9.73
CA VAL A 121 -26.42 0.38 -8.88
C VAL A 121 -27.88 0.78 -8.71
N THR A 122 -28.76 0.27 -9.57
CA THR A 122 -30.20 0.24 -9.28
C THR A 122 -30.45 -0.88 -8.27
N VAL A 123 -30.67 -0.53 -7.02
CA VAL A 123 -31.16 -1.47 -6.01
C VAL A 123 -32.66 -1.62 -6.22
N GLU A 124 -33.08 -2.65 -6.96
CA GLU A 124 -34.44 -3.17 -6.88
C GLU A 124 -34.45 -4.41 -5.99
N GLY A 125 -35.21 -4.36 -4.90
CA GLY A 125 -35.59 -5.54 -4.12
C GLY A 125 -35.17 -5.52 -2.65
N ASP A 126 -36.09 -5.95 -1.80
CA ASP A 126 -36.16 -5.70 -0.36
C ASP A 126 -34.99 -6.27 0.46
N VAL A 127 -34.44 -5.43 1.35
CA VAL A 127 -33.45 -5.82 2.36
C VAL A 127 -34.16 -6.59 3.47
N TYR A 128 -34.22 -7.91 3.37
CA TYR A 128 -34.59 -8.76 4.50
C TYR A 128 -33.38 -8.95 5.42
N TRP A 129 -33.38 -8.29 6.58
CA TRP A 129 -32.54 -8.74 7.69
C TRP A 129 -32.95 -10.16 8.07
N ARG A 130 -32.02 -11.11 7.98
CA ARG A 130 -32.19 -12.45 8.55
C ARG A 130 -32.10 -12.29 10.08
N ARG A 131 -33.25 -12.04 10.73
CA ARG A 131 -33.38 -12.22 12.19
C ARG A 131 -33.31 -13.72 12.45
N ASP A 132 -32.21 -14.20 13.03
CA ASP A 132 -32.19 -15.52 13.65
C ASP A 132 -33.17 -15.47 14.83
N PRO A 133 -34.28 -16.23 14.82
CA PRO A 133 -35.31 -16.17 15.87
C PRO A 133 -34.84 -16.75 17.22
N ALA A 134 -33.57 -17.15 17.34
CA ALA A 134 -33.03 -17.85 18.51
C ALA A 134 -32.20 -16.95 19.46
N SER A 135 -32.18 -15.63 19.28
CA SER A 135 -31.32 -14.73 20.10
C SER A 135 -32.04 -13.57 20.80
N ASP A 136 -33.38 -13.49 20.75
CA ASP A 136 -34.12 -12.40 21.38
C ASP A 136 -34.52 -12.78 22.82
N LEU A 137 -33.56 -12.72 23.75
CA LEU A 137 -33.82 -12.74 25.19
C LEU A 137 -33.52 -11.35 25.79
N SER A 138 -34.62 -10.64 26.10
CA SER A 138 -34.76 -9.58 27.12
C SER A 138 -33.94 -8.30 26.96
N ILE A 139 -34.64 -7.16 26.89
CA ILE A 139 -34.29 -5.77 27.30
C ILE A 139 -35.40 -4.89 26.64
N ILE A 140 -36.34 -4.20 27.29
CA ILE A 140 -36.52 -3.70 28.66
C ILE A 140 -38.03 -3.51 28.86
N ASP A 141 -38.52 -3.84 30.06
CA ASP A 141 -39.82 -3.42 30.58
C ASP A 141 -39.97 -1.90 30.53
N HIS A 142 -40.98 -1.40 29.80
CA HIS A 142 -41.60 -0.14 30.17
C HIS A 142 -43.10 -0.23 29.93
N GLU A 143 -43.83 -0.45 31.01
CA GLU A 143 -45.28 -0.40 31.10
C GLU A 143 -45.73 1.06 31.21
N PRO A 144 -46.56 1.59 30.29
CA PRO A 144 -47.44 2.70 30.62
C PRO A 144 -48.89 2.22 30.76
N ALA A 145 -49.56 2.83 31.75
CA ALA A 145 -50.82 2.48 32.39
C ALA A 145 -52.04 2.29 31.46
N PRO A 146 -53.10 1.58 31.94
CA PRO A 146 -54.32 1.36 31.18
C PRO A 146 -55.25 2.58 31.26
N GLU A 147 -55.73 3.06 30.12
CA GLU A 147 -56.93 3.91 30.08
C GLU A 147 -58.08 3.15 29.41
N GLY A 148 -59.07 2.84 30.24
CA GLY A 148 -60.28 2.14 29.87
C GLY A 148 -61.31 3.04 29.17
N SER A 149 -62.04 2.40 28.25
CA SER A 149 -63.48 2.48 28.02
C SER A 149 -64.21 3.82 28.19
N ALA A 150 -64.79 4.29 27.09
CA ALA A 150 -66.25 4.49 26.96
C ALA A 150 -66.65 4.32 25.48
#